data_AF-A0A925MKR6-F1
#
_entry.id   AF-A0A925MKR6-F1
#
_cell.length_a   1.000
_cell.length_b   1.000
_cell.length_c   1.000
_cell.angle_alpha   90.00
_cell.angle_beta   90.00
_cell.angle_gamma   90.00
#
_symmetry.space_group_name_H-M   'P 1'
#
loop_
_entity.id
_entity.type
_entity.pdbx_description
1 polymer ?
#
loop_
_entity_poly.entity_id
_entity_poly.type
_entity_poly.pdbx_seq_one_letter_code
_entity_poly.pdbx_strand_id
1 'polypeptide(L)'
;MEFKEYQQGVLTKFDHYLATLSGQVEALDAAATTLKAAGLAFDLGDPSEKAWDLLNHERRLPYLRDAGGRDFVAPHLTRRDGQTRCIPNVCIKVPTGGGKTLLAAAIVERIQLDYFKRQTGFLLWVVPSDAIYRQTWKQLANREHPYRQMLERASGGRVKLMEKTDAFTNQDVDEYLCVMMLMLPSAA
;
A
#
# COMPACT_ATOMS: atom_id res chain seq x y z
N MET A 1 18.60 -5.23 -10.73
CA MET A 1 18.32 -6.24 -9.69
C MET A 1 17.08 -6.99 -10.09
N GLU A 2 17.11 -8.32 -10.02
CA GLU A 2 15.97 -9.18 -10.35
C GLU A 2 15.33 -9.70 -9.07
N PHE A 3 13.99 -9.76 -9.03
CA PHE A 3 13.26 -10.36 -7.92
C PHE A 3 13.35 -11.88 -7.98
N LYS A 4 13.43 -12.52 -6.82
CA LYS A 4 13.30 -13.99 -6.73
C LYS A 4 11.89 -14.42 -7.12
N GLU A 5 11.73 -15.65 -7.61
CA GLU A 5 10.42 -16.20 -8.02
C GLU A 5 9.33 -16.03 -6.94
N TYR A 6 9.63 -16.33 -5.68
CA TYR A 6 8.71 -16.09 -4.56
C TYR A 6 8.29 -14.61 -4.45
N GLN A 7 9.23 -13.68 -4.62
CA GLN A 7 8.95 -12.24 -4.54
C GLN A 7 8.12 -11.77 -5.73
N GLN A 8 8.40 -12.30 -6.93
CA GLN A 8 7.58 -12.06 -8.11
C GLN A 8 6.14 -12.54 -7.87
N GLY A 9 5.96 -13.74 -7.33
CA GLY A 9 4.63 -14.26 -6.99
C GLY A 9 3.88 -13.42 -5.95
N VAL A 10 4.58 -12.80 -5.00
CA VAL A 10 3.97 -11.82 -4.06
C VAL A 10 3.51 -10.57 -4.81
N LEU A 11 4.37 -10.01 -5.67
CA LEU A 11 4.04 -8.81 -6.45
C LEU A 11 2.88 -9.07 -7.42
N THR A 12 2.88 -10.18 -8.15
CA THR A 12 1.77 -10.54 -9.05
C THR A 12 0.43 -10.66 -8.31
N LYS A 13 0.43 -11.19 -7.09
CA LYS A 13 -0.80 -11.21 -6.26
C LYS A 13 -1.23 -9.82 -5.84
N PHE A 14 -0.27 -8.97 -5.49
CA PHE A 14 -0.54 -7.58 -5.14
C PHE A 14 -1.05 -6.77 -6.34
N ASP A 15 -0.48 -6.96 -7.53
CA ASP A 15 -0.88 -6.30 -8.77
C ASP A 15 -2.33 -6.67 -9.14
N HIS A 16 -2.70 -7.95 -9.03
CA HIS A 16 -4.09 -8.37 -9.21
C HIS A 16 -5.03 -7.70 -8.18
N TYR A 17 -4.66 -7.68 -6.89
CA TYR A 17 -5.44 -6.99 -5.88
C TYR A 17 -5.62 -5.51 -6.22
N LEU A 18 -4.56 -4.84 -6.63
CA LEU A 18 -4.56 -3.41 -6.94
C LEU A 18 -5.43 -3.10 -8.16
N ALA A 19 -5.35 -3.92 -9.20
CA ALA A 19 -6.20 -3.81 -10.39
C ALA A 19 -7.69 -4.02 -10.05
N THR A 20 -8.00 -5.05 -9.25
CA THR A 20 -9.38 -5.29 -8.80
C THR A 20 -9.91 -4.14 -7.97
N LEU A 21 -9.11 -3.62 -7.02
CA LEU A 21 -9.47 -2.47 -6.19
C LEU A 21 -9.72 -1.23 -7.05
N SER A 22 -8.80 -0.90 -7.96
CA SER A 22 -8.93 0.26 -8.85
C SER A 22 -10.21 0.17 -9.68
N GLY A 23 -10.53 -1.01 -10.21
CA GLY A 23 -11.77 -1.23 -10.97
C GLY A 23 -13.03 -1.01 -10.12
N GLN A 24 -13.04 -1.45 -8.86
CA GLN A 24 -14.17 -1.20 -7.96
C GLN A 24 -14.31 0.29 -7.60
N VAL A 25 -13.19 0.98 -7.33
CA VAL A 25 -13.21 2.43 -7.06
C VAL A 25 -13.74 3.20 -8.26
N GLU A 26 -13.20 2.95 -9.46
CA GLU A 26 -13.63 3.61 -10.69
C GLU A 26 -15.12 3.36 -11.01
N ALA A 27 -15.60 2.12 -10.82
CA ALA A 27 -17.02 1.77 -11.02
C ALA A 27 -17.94 2.49 -10.01
N LEU A 28 -17.56 2.56 -8.74
CA LEU A 28 -18.35 3.22 -7.70
C LEU A 28 -18.36 4.73 -7.88
N ASP A 29 -17.23 5.35 -8.25
CA ASP A 29 -17.15 6.78 -8.53
C ASP A 29 -18.01 7.16 -9.75
N ALA A 30 -17.99 6.34 -10.80
CA ALA A 30 -18.86 6.52 -11.97
C ALA A 30 -20.34 6.44 -11.59
N ALA A 31 -20.73 5.41 -10.82
CA ALA A 31 -22.11 5.25 -10.35
C ALA A 31 -22.55 6.39 -9.43
N ALA A 32 -21.69 6.83 -8.50
CA ALA A 32 -21.95 7.96 -7.61
C ALA A 32 -22.19 9.25 -8.40
N THR A 33 -21.39 9.47 -9.44
CA THR A 33 -21.53 10.63 -10.34
C THR A 33 -22.88 10.60 -11.06
N THR A 34 -23.27 9.45 -11.62
CA THR A 34 -24.56 9.29 -12.31
C THR A 34 -25.75 9.50 -11.37
N LEU A 35 -25.71 8.91 -10.17
CA LEU A 35 -26.79 9.08 -9.18
C LEU A 35 -26.91 10.53 -8.71
N LYS A 36 -25.78 11.18 -8.44
CA LYS A 36 -25.75 12.60 -8.06
C LYS A 36 -26.32 13.49 -9.16
N ALA A 37 -26.02 13.22 -10.42
CA ALA A 37 -26.61 13.94 -11.56
C ALA A 37 -28.13 13.73 -11.67
N ALA A 38 -28.64 12.58 -11.24
CA ALA A 38 -30.06 12.28 -11.13
C ALA A 38 -30.73 12.82 -9.84
N GLY A 39 -29.98 13.52 -8.97
CA GLY A 39 -30.49 14.01 -7.68
C GLY A 39 -30.73 12.91 -6.64
N LEU A 40 -30.16 11.72 -6.85
CA LEU A 40 -30.27 10.56 -5.97
C LEU A 40 -28.99 10.40 -5.14
N ALA A 41 -29.14 10.04 -3.88
CA ALA A 41 -28.02 9.71 -3.00
C ALA A 41 -28.26 8.31 -2.40
N PHE A 42 -27.41 7.35 -2.80
CA PHE A 42 -27.41 5.99 -2.26
C PHE A 42 -26.03 5.65 -1.71
N ASP A 43 -26.01 4.82 -0.67
CA ASP A 43 -24.78 4.18 -0.23
C ASP A 43 -24.43 3.06 -1.22
N LEU A 44 -23.30 3.23 -1.91
CA LEU A 44 -22.79 2.27 -2.88
C LEU A 44 -21.93 1.17 -2.23
N GLY A 45 -21.63 1.30 -0.94
CA GLY A 45 -20.80 0.38 -0.17
C GLY A 45 -19.29 0.67 -0.25
N ASP A 46 -18.48 -0.20 0.35
CA ASP A 46 -17.02 -0.08 0.38
C ASP A 46 -16.39 -0.71 -0.87
N PRO A 47 -15.67 0.05 -1.73
CA PRO A 47 -14.97 -0.52 -2.89
C PRO A 47 -13.92 -1.56 -2.48
N SER A 48 -13.32 -1.42 -1.30
CA SER A 48 -12.32 -2.36 -0.77
C SER A 48 -12.95 -3.70 -0.40
N GLU A 49 -14.15 -3.66 0.19
CA GLU A 49 -14.93 -4.87 0.52
C GLU A 49 -15.35 -5.60 -0.75
N LYS A 50 -15.91 -4.87 -1.72
CA LYS A 50 -16.29 -5.44 -3.01
C LYS A 50 -15.10 -6.06 -3.74
N ALA A 51 -13.93 -5.42 -3.67
CA ALA A 51 -12.70 -5.95 -4.25
C ALA A 51 -12.28 -7.26 -3.55
N TRP A 52 -12.36 -7.30 -2.22
CA TRP A 52 -12.06 -8.51 -1.44
C TRP A 52 -13.03 -9.66 -1.77
N ASP A 53 -14.33 -9.38 -1.84
CA ASP A 53 -15.36 -10.36 -2.18
C ASP A 53 -15.18 -10.93 -3.59
N LEU A 54 -14.83 -10.08 -4.56
CA LEU A 54 -14.54 -10.52 -5.92
C LEU A 54 -13.32 -11.45 -5.96
N LEU A 55 -12.23 -11.09 -5.28
CA LEU A 55 -11.03 -11.94 -5.19
C LEU A 55 -11.32 -13.25 -4.46
N ASN A 56 -12.21 -13.25 -3.47
CA ASN A 56 -12.67 -14.46 -2.79
C ASN A 56 -13.46 -15.36 -3.75
N HIS A 57 -14.42 -14.79 -4.48
CA HIS A 57 -15.23 -15.48 -5.47
C HIS A 57 -14.36 -16.12 -6.58
N GLU A 58 -13.34 -15.40 -7.04
CA GLU A 58 -12.36 -15.89 -8.03
C GLU A 58 -11.31 -16.86 -7.45
N ARG A 59 -11.40 -17.18 -6.16
CA ARG A 59 -10.47 -18.07 -5.42
C ARG A 59 -9.01 -17.60 -5.51
N ARG A 60 -8.79 -16.28 -5.51
CA ARG A 60 -7.47 -15.64 -5.59
C ARG A 60 -6.86 -15.37 -4.23
N LEU A 61 -7.68 -15.33 -3.18
CA LEU A 61 -7.23 -15.13 -1.81
C LEU A 61 -6.65 -16.42 -1.19
N PRO A 62 -5.65 -16.31 -0.30
CA PRO A 62 -5.11 -17.46 0.40
C PRO A 62 -6.13 -18.02 1.41
N TYR A 63 -6.21 -19.34 1.49
CA TYR A 63 -6.94 -20.04 2.54
C TYR A 63 -6.08 -20.17 3.80
N LEU A 64 -6.71 -19.92 4.94
CA LEU A 64 -6.20 -20.13 6.28
C LEU A 64 -6.88 -21.36 6.89
N ARG A 65 -6.25 -21.99 7.88
CA ARG A 65 -6.87 -23.04 8.68
C ARG A 65 -7.26 -22.54 10.05
N ASP A 66 -8.49 -22.85 10.44
CA ASP A 66 -8.93 -22.68 11.82
C ASP A 66 -8.39 -23.80 12.73
N ALA A 67 -8.60 -23.69 14.04
CA ALA A 67 -8.17 -24.69 15.02
C ALA A 67 -8.83 -26.07 14.82
N GLY A 68 -9.97 -26.13 14.12
CA GLY A 68 -10.67 -27.36 13.76
C GLY A 68 -10.22 -27.95 12.42
N GLY A 69 -9.24 -27.36 11.75
CA GLY A 69 -8.71 -27.82 10.47
C GLY A 69 -9.56 -27.45 9.25
N ARG A 70 -10.54 -26.55 9.39
CA ARG A 70 -11.36 -26.07 8.27
C ARG A 70 -10.63 -24.93 7.56
N ASP A 71 -10.63 -25.01 6.24
CA ASP A 71 -10.07 -23.97 5.38
C ASP A 71 -11.08 -22.81 5.27
N PHE A 72 -10.61 -21.58 5.47
CA PHE A 72 -11.43 -20.36 5.36
C PHE A 72 -10.61 -19.21 4.78
N VAL A 73 -11.27 -18.20 4.23
CA VAL A 73 -10.63 -16.95 3.79
C VAL A 73 -10.81 -15.90 4.89
N ALA A 74 -9.75 -15.15 5.18
CA ALA A 74 -9.84 -14.08 6.18
C ALA A 74 -10.93 -13.07 5.78
N PRO A 75 -11.77 -12.62 6.73
CA PRO A 75 -12.79 -11.63 6.42
C PRO A 75 -12.16 -10.28 6.03
N HIS A 76 -12.85 -9.53 5.18
CA HIS A 76 -12.50 -8.12 4.95
C HIS A 76 -12.60 -7.33 6.26
N LEU A 77 -11.67 -6.41 6.46
CA LEU A 77 -11.67 -5.53 7.63
C LEU A 77 -11.76 -4.08 7.15
N THR A 78 -12.97 -3.53 7.21
CA THR A 78 -13.19 -2.12 6.85
C THR A 78 -12.40 -1.21 7.78
N ARG A 79 -11.61 -0.31 7.16
CA ARG A 79 -10.93 0.79 7.84
C ARG A 79 -11.48 2.09 7.28
N ARG A 80 -11.68 3.09 8.14
CA ARG A 80 -12.15 4.41 7.73
C ARG A 80 -11.20 5.50 8.19
N ASP A 81 -11.05 6.54 7.38
CA ASP A 81 -10.31 7.74 7.79
C ASP A 81 -11.17 8.68 8.64
N GLY A 82 -10.60 9.81 9.06
CA GLY A 82 -11.32 10.83 9.83
C GLY A 82 -12.49 11.49 9.08
N GLN A 83 -12.60 11.28 7.77
CA GLN A 83 -13.71 11.74 6.92
C GLN A 83 -14.65 10.58 6.56
N THR A 84 -14.56 9.46 7.27
CA THR A 84 -15.38 8.24 7.09
C THR A 84 -15.21 7.51 5.75
N ARG A 85 -14.24 7.91 4.93
CA ARG A 85 -13.93 7.26 3.66
C ARG A 85 -13.23 5.93 3.93
N CYS A 86 -13.55 4.91 3.14
CA CYS A 86 -12.92 3.61 3.27
C CYS A 86 -11.43 3.69 2.89
N ILE A 87 -10.58 3.05 3.70
CA ILE A 87 -9.14 2.94 3.47
C ILE A 87 -8.83 1.48 3.09
N PRO A 88 -8.34 1.22 1.87
CA PRO A 88 -7.84 -0.10 1.50
C PRO A 88 -6.69 -0.51 2.41
N ASN A 89 -6.75 -1.71 2.97
CA ASN A 89 -5.74 -2.21 3.90
C ASN A 89 -5.43 -3.68 3.61
N VAL A 90 -4.15 -4.00 3.40
CA VAL A 90 -3.69 -5.36 3.11
C VAL A 90 -2.52 -5.77 4.00
N CYS A 91 -2.45 -7.06 4.29
CA CYS A 91 -1.33 -7.65 5.01
C CYS A 91 -0.67 -8.71 4.12
N ILE A 92 0.64 -8.56 3.92
CA ILE A 92 1.43 -9.50 3.13
C ILE A 92 2.35 -10.29 4.07
N LYS A 93 2.09 -11.59 4.19
CA LYS A 93 2.87 -12.49 5.04
C LYS A 93 4.13 -12.93 4.30
N VAL A 94 5.29 -12.44 4.76
CA VAL A 94 6.60 -12.73 4.18
C VAL A 94 7.54 -13.28 5.26
N PRO A 95 8.24 -14.41 5.03
CA PRO A 95 9.15 -15.00 6.02
C PRO A 95 10.35 -14.10 6.32
N THR A 96 11.04 -14.39 7.43
CA THR A 96 12.35 -13.79 7.71
C THR A 96 13.33 -14.13 6.59
N GLY A 97 14.13 -13.15 6.15
CA GLY A 97 14.99 -13.29 4.97
C GLY A 97 14.28 -13.20 3.60
N GLY A 98 12.94 -13.18 3.54
CA GLY A 98 12.18 -13.11 2.29
C GLY A 98 12.25 -11.76 1.55
N GLY A 99 12.98 -10.77 2.08
CA GLY A 99 13.12 -9.45 1.46
C GLY A 99 11.91 -8.52 1.67
N LYS A 100 11.38 -8.47 2.90
CA LYS A 100 10.24 -7.60 3.28
C LYS A 100 10.42 -6.15 2.83
N THR A 101 11.56 -5.54 3.13
CA THR A 101 11.85 -4.14 2.79
C THR A 101 11.94 -3.92 1.28
N LEU A 102 12.52 -4.89 0.55
CA LEU A 102 12.58 -4.85 -0.92
C LEU A 102 11.17 -4.92 -1.53
N LEU A 103 10.35 -5.85 -1.07
CA LEU A 103 8.96 -5.98 -1.50
C LEU A 103 8.14 -4.73 -1.17
N ALA A 104 8.30 -4.17 0.03
CA ALA A 104 7.63 -2.95 0.42
C ALA A 104 7.99 -1.78 -0.50
N ALA A 105 9.28 -1.55 -0.80
CA ALA A 105 9.69 -0.49 -1.73
C ALA A 105 9.14 -0.70 -3.15
N ALA A 106 9.07 -1.96 -3.62
CA ALA A 106 8.43 -2.29 -4.90
C ALA A 106 6.92 -2.05 -4.90
N ILE A 107 6.24 -2.36 -3.79
CA ILE A 107 4.80 -2.11 -3.63
C ILE A 107 4.49 -0.61 -3.65
N VAL A 108 5.35 0.22 -3.08
CA VAL A 108 5.20 1.69 -3.15
C VAL A 108 5.19 2.16 -4.60
N GLU A 109 6.09 1.63 -5.44
CA GLU A 109 6.12 1.91 -6.87
C GLU A 109 4.78 1.57 -7.54
N ARG A 110 4.15 0.44 -7.18
CA ARG A 110 2.88 -0.04 -7.75
C ARG A 110 1.71 0.83 -7.31
N ILE A 111 1.65 1.14 -6.01
CA ILE A 111 0.63 2.03 -5.45
C ILE A 111 0.69 3.41 -6.11
N GLN A 112 1.89 3.97 -6.29
CA GLN A 112 2.04 5.30 -6.86
C GLN A 112 1.71 5.32 -8.36
N LEU A 113 2.25 4.38 -9.14
CA LEU A 113 2.12 4.39 -10.59
C LEU A 113 0.79 3.81 -11.08
N ASP A 114 0.34 2.70 -10.49
CA ASP A 114 -0.81 1.94 -11.03
C ASP A 114 -2.13 2.34 -10.36
N TYR A 115 -2.12 2.67 -9.07
CA TYR A 115 -3.33 3.03 -8.32
C TYR A 115 -3.55 4.54 -8.25
N PHE A 116 -2.65 5.28 -7.62
CA PHE A 116 -2.79 6.74 -7.51
C PHE A 116 -2.46 7.48 -8.81
N LYS A 117 -1.75 6.82 -9.74
CA LYS A 117 -1.32 7.39 -11.01
C LYS A 117 -0.58 8.73 -10.82
N ARG A 118 0.26 8.83 -9.78
CA ARG A 118 1.02 10.02 -9.39
C ARG A 118 2.42 9.65 -8.85
N GLN A 119 3.36 10.58 -8.95
CA GLN A 119 4.75 10.39 -8.52
C GLN A 119 5.11 11.13 -7.22
N THR A 120 4.16 11.84 -6.62
CA THR A 120 4.37 12.62 -5.40
C THR A 120 3.39 12.19 -4.32
N GLY A 121 3.60 12.64 -3.10
CA GLY A 121 2.76 12.29 -1.97
C GLY A 121 3.56 11.96 -0.73
N PHE A 122 2.84 11.49 0.29
CA PHE A 122 3.40 11.20 1.60
C PHE A 122 3.32 9.71 1.91
N LEU A 123 4.45 9.14 2.31
CA LEU A 123 4.60 7.76 2.72
C LEU A 123 5.13 7.69 4.15
N LEU A 124 4.39 6.99 5.00
CA LEU A 124 4.80 6.68 6.35
C LEU A 124 5.38 5.27 6.42
N TRP A 125 6.67 5.16 6.74
CA TRP A 125 7.37 3.89 6.89
C TRP A 125 7.63 3.60 8.36
N VAL A 126 6.84 2.68 8.93
CA VAL A 126 6.91 2.35 10.36
C VAL A 126 7.67 1.05 10.60
N VAL A 127 8.61 1.05 11.54
CA VAL A 127 9.40 -0.14 11.94
C VAL A 127 9.32 -0.41 13.44
N PRO A 128 9.51 -1.67 13.90
CA PRO A 128 9.26 -2.02 15.30
C PRO A 128 10.44 -1.80 16.25
N SER A 129 11.66 -1.52 15.76
CA SER A 129 12.85 -1.35 16.61
C SER A 129 13.88 -0.40 16.02
N ASP A 130 14.75 0.14 16.89
CA ASP A 130 15.85 1.05 16.52
C ASP A 130 16.87 0.38 15.57
N ALA A 131 17.19 -0.90 15.81
CA ALA A 131 18.09 -1.64 14.94
C ALA A 131 17.57 -1.72 13.50
N ILE A 132 16.28 -2.04 13.34
CA ILE A 132 15.62 -2.08 12.02
C ILE A 132 15.52 -0.67 11.42
N TYR A 133 15.25 0.34 12.24
CA TYR A 133 15.21 1.74 11.82
C TYR A 133 16.53 2.18 11.19
N ARG A 134 17.64 2.08 11.93
CA ARG A 134 18.96 2.53 11.47
C ARG A 134 19.41 1.79 10.21
N GLN A 135 19.18 0.48 10.15
CA GLN A 135 19.52 -0.33 8.98
C GLN A 135 18.71 0.11 7.76
N THR A 136 17.40 0.27 7.91
CA THR A 136 16.50 0.66 6.82
C THR A 136 16.81 2.08 6.36
N TRP A 137 17.02 3.02 7.29
CA TRP A 137 17.40 4.40 6.99
C TRP A 137 18.66 4.45 6.13
N LYS A 138 19.74 3.78 6.55
CA LYS A 138 21.00 3.73 5.80
C LYS A 138 20.80 3.21 4.37
N GLN A 139 19.95 2.20 4.21
CA GLN A 139 19.63 1.59 2.91
C GLN A 139 18.74 2.47 2.04
N LEU A 140 17.80 3.23 2.62
CA LEU A 140 16.97 4.17 1.88
C LEU A 140 17.74 5.44 1.52
N ALA A 141 18.65 5.91 2.38
CA ALA A 141 19.46 7.10 2.15
C ALA A 141 20.52 6.90 1.04
N ASN A 142 20.99 5.66 0.84
CA ASN A 142 21.93 5.35 -0.22
C ASN A 142 21.22 5.27 -1.59
N ARG A 143 21.48 6.24 -2.48
CA ARG A 143 20.93 6.32 -3.85
C ARG A 143 21.26 5.12 -4.74
N GLU A 144 22.38 4.45 -4.48
CA GLU A 144 22.78 3.25 -5.22
C GLU A 144 22.10 1.98 -4.70
N HIS A 145 21.49 2.05 -3.51
CA HIS A 145 20.85 0.89 -2.91
C HIS A 145 19.52 0.58 -3.63
N PRO A 146 19.21 -0.71 -3.89
CA PRO A 146 18.01 -1.11 -4.62
C PRO A 146 16.70 -0.58 -4.04
N TYR A 147 16.60 -0.45 -2.72
CA TYR A 147 15.39 0.08 -2.06
C TYR A 147 15.17 1.55 -2.43
N ARG A 148 16.23 2.35 -2.42
CA ARG A 148 16.17 3.75 -2.84
C ARG A 148 15.87 3.84 -4.33
N GLN A 149 16.49 3.02 -5.18
CA GLN A 149 16.21 3.01 -6.62
C GLN A 149 14.73 2.73 -6.94
N MET A 150 14.05 1.86 -6.17
CA MET A 150 12.61 1.63 -6.30
C MET A 150 11.79 2.90 -5.99
N LEU A 151 12.13 3.61 -4.92
CA LEU A 151 11.47 4.86 -4.57
C LEU A 151 11.76 5.98 -5.59
N GLU A 152 12.99 6.01 -6.14
CA GLU A 152 13.34 6.95 -7.21
C GLU A 152 12.49 6.70 -8.45
N ARG A 153 12.26 5.45 -8.85
CA ARG A 153 11.33 5.12 -9.95
C ARG A 153 9.89 5.52 -9.62
N ALA A 154 9.43 5.23 -8.40
CA ALA A 154 8.09 5.59 -7.94
C ALA A 154 7.83 7.10 -7.96
N SER A 155 8.88 7.92 -7.81
CA SER A 155 8.79 9.37 -7.69
C SER A 155 9.29 10.17 -8.90
N GLY A 156 9.80 9.50 -9.94
CA GLY A 156 10.50 10.17 -11.04
C GLY A 156 11.75 10.92 -10.59
N GLY A 157 12.49 10.40 -9.60
CA GLY A 157 13.74 10.97 -9.10
C GLY A 157 13.59 11.96 -7.94
N ARG A 158 12.39 12.10 -7.36
CA ARG A 158 12.02 13.16 -6.40
C ARG A 158 11.69 12.61 -5.01
N VAL A 159 12.55 11.75 -4.46
CA VAL A 159 12.36 11.22 -3.10
C VAL A 159 12.94 12.16 -2.04
N LYS A 160 12.10 12.64 -1.12
CA LYS A 160 12.50 13.37 0.09
C LYS A 160 12.41 12.43 1.30
N LEU A 161 13.56 11.99 1.83
CA LEU A 161 13.60 11.17 3.05
C LEU A 161 13.55 12.04 4.29
N MET A 162 12.80 11.61 5.30
CA MET A 162 12.53 12.39 6.51
C MET A 162 12.52 11.52 7.76
N GLU A 163 13.00 12.08 8.85
CA GLU A 163 12.89 11.53 10.21
C GLU A 163 11.71 12.16 10.97
N LYS A 164 11.33 11.59 12.13
CA LYS A 164 10.20 12.05 12.96
C LYS A 164 10.23 13.56 13.23
N THR A 165 11.41 14.15 13.41
CA THR A 165 11.60 15.55 13.81
C THR A 165 11.69 16.52 12.64
N ASP A 166 11.72 16.01 11.41
CA ASP A 166 11.86 16.86 10.24
C ASP A 166 10.55 17.61 9.96
N ALA A 167 10.67 18.91 9.74
CA ALA A 167 9.56 19.71 9.27
C ALA A 167 9.36 19.51 7.76
N PHE A 168 8.10 19.49 7.33
CA PHE A 168 7.72 19.50 5.92
C PHE A 168 6.46 20.35 5.72
N THR A 169 6.24 20.75 4.48
CA THR A 169 5.13 21.61 4.05
C THR A 169 4.21 20.87 3.10
N ASN A 170 3.03 21.42 2.81
CA ASN A 170 2.17 20.88 1.77
C ASN A 170 2.86 20.88 0.40
N GLN A 171 3.64 21.93 0.09
CA GLN A 171 4.41 22.03 -1.15
C GLN A 171 5.40 20.87 -1.29
N ASP A 172 6.03 20.43 -0.21
CA ASP A 172 6.93 19.27 -0.26
C ASP A 172 6.18 18.00 -0.69
N VAL A 173 4.96 17.79 -0.21
CA VAL A 173 4.14 16.61 -0.56
C VAL A 173 3.66 16.69 -2.01
N ASP A 174 3.41 17.89 -2.52
CA ASP A 174 2.99 18.11 -3.90
C ASP A 174 4.14 17.90 -4.90
N GLU A 175 5.38 18.24 -4.51
CA GLU A 175 6.57 18.21 -5.36
C GLU A 175 7.40 16.92 -5.25
N TYR A 176 7.35 16.23 -4.12
CA TYR A 176 8.19 15.07 -3.81
C TYR A 176 7.38 13.85 -3.37
N LEU A 177 8.00 12.68 -3.44
CA LEU A 177 7.61 11.54 -2.63
C LEU A 177 8.30 11.67 -1.26
N CYS A 178 7.58 12.24 -0.31
CA CYS A 178 7.99 12.39 1.07
C CYS A 178 7.92 11.04 1.79
N VAL A 179 9.06 10.46 2.14
CA VAL A 179 9.17 9.17 2.85
C VAL A 179 9.62 9.43 4.28
N MET A 180 8.68 9.38 5.22
CA MET A 180 8.97 9.57 6.63
C MET A 180 9.17 8.22 7.33
N MET A 181 10.35 8.03 7.90
CA MET A 181 10.66 6.86 8.71
C MET A 181 10.26 7.09 10.17
N LEU A 182 9.52 6.15 10.76
CA LEU A 182 9.13 6.17 12.17
C LEU A 182 9.39 4.82 12.85
N MET A 183 9.62 4.86 14.16
CA MET A 183 9.71 3.68 15.00
C MET A 183 8.45 3.55 15.86
N LEU A 184 7.85 2.36 16.01
CA LEU A 184 6.62 2.16 16.80
C LEU A 184 6.70 2.69 18.25
N PRO A 185 7.78 2.45 19.03
CA PRO A 185 7.92 3.02 20.38
C PRO A 185 8.02 4.55 20.40
N SER A 186 8.27 5.19 19.26
CA SER A 186 8.33 6.65 19.10
C SER A 186 6.99 7.26 18.71
N ALA A 187 5.91 6.48 18.60
CA ALA A 187 4.55 6.98 18.35
C ALA A 187 3.84 7.51 19.62
N ALA A 188 4.53 7.47 20.77
CA ALA A 188 4.13 8.10 22.02
C ALA A 188 4.75 9.50 22.18
#